data_AF-A0A6B0WEZ2-F1
#
_entry.id   AF-A0A6B0WEZ2-F1
#
_cell.length_a   1.000
_cell.length_b   1.000
_cell.length_c   1.000
_cell.angle_alpha   90.00
_cell.angle_beta   90.00
_cell.angle_gamma   90.00
#
_symmetry.space_group_name_H-M   'P 1'
#
loop_
_entity.id
_entity.type
_entity.pdbx_description
1 polymer ?
#
loop_
_entity_poly.entity_id
_entity_poly.type
_entity_poly.pdbx_seq_one_letter_code
_entity_poly.pdbx_strand_id
1 'polypeptide(L)'
;MKFVELYEKLSFPEAVQALAQRFGLTVPESDDPQRDRAEDAEREALRHVHELADAYFRAQLRTAAGAAARYLDQRDIRPETIERLGLGYAPHGGGLTRHLADRGQPLELVLKSGLVAQRDGGRPYDR
;
A
#
# COMPACT_ATOMS: atom_id res chain seq x y z
N MET A 1 6.99 -18.23 -11.70
CA MET A 1 6.22 -17.38 -10.77
C MET A 1 4.78 -17.35 -11.24
N LYS A 2 3.90 -18.12 -10.62
CA LYS A 2 2.47 -18.19 -10.99
C LYS A 2 1.67 -18.48 -9.72
N PHE A 3 1.51 -17.45 -8.89
CA PHE A 3 0.71 -17.51 -7.66
C PHE A 3 -0.37 -16.41 -7.67
N VAL A 4 -0.10 -15.28 -8.32
CA VAL A 4 -1.01 -14.13 -8.37
C VAL A 4 -2.13 -14.28 -9.42
N GLU A 5 -1.93 -15.04 -10.49
CA GLU A 5 -2.94 -15.17 -11.58
C GLU A 5 -4.14 -16.08 -11.23
N LEU A 6 -4.05 -16.91 -10.19
CA LEU A 6 -5.18 -17.72 -9.69
C LEU A 6 -5.96 -17.01 -8.57
N TYR A 7 -5.53 -15.80 -8.18
CA TYR A 7 -5.88 -15.16 -6.92
C TYR A 7 -7.10 -14.23 -6.99
N GLU A 8 -7.63 -13.96 -8.19
CA GLU A 8 -8.76 -13.03 -8.35
C GLU A 8 -10.11 -13.58 -7.83
N LYS A 9 -10.16 -14.79 -7.28
CA LYS A 9 -11.41 -15.39 -6.76
C LYS A 9 -11.34 -16.04 -5.39
N LEU A 10 -10.16 -16.23 -4.79
CA LEU A 10 -10.00 -16.84 -3.46
C LEU A 10 -8.91 -16.11 -2.68
N SER A 11 -9.19 -15.79 -1.42
CA SER A 11 -8.22 -15.31 -0.44
C SER A 11 -7.14 -16.37 -0.14
N PHE A 12 -6.00 -15.96 0.44
CA PHE A 12 -4.93 -16.89 0.84
C PHE A 12 -5.43 -18.04 1.74
N PRO A 13 -6.23 -17.79 2.80
CA PRO A 13 -6.77 -18.85 3.64
C PRO A 13 -7.61 -19.86 2.85
N GLU A 14 -8.45 -19.37 1.95
CA GLU A 14 -9.31 -20.22 1.10
C GLU A 14 -8.48 -21.07 0.13
N ALA A 15 -7.40 -20.50 -0.44
CA ALA A 15 -6.47 -21.25 -1.29
C ALA A 15 -5.73 -22.34 -0.50
N VAL A 16 -5.34 -22.05 0.75
CA VAL A 16 -4.73 -23.03 1.67
C VAL A 16 -5.74 -24.11 2.05
N GLN A 17 -7.00 -23.76 2.31
CA GLN A 17 -8.07 -24.70 2.64
C GLN A 17 -8.40 -25.63 1.47
N ALA A 18 -8.47 -25.09 0.24
CA ALA A 18 -8.69 -25.87 -0.97
C ALA A 18 -7.53 -26.86 -1.25
N LEU A 19 -6.29 -26.43 -0.99
CA LEU A 19 -5.12 -27.30 -1.08
C LEU A 19 -5.16 -28.41 -0.02
N ALA A 20 -5.47 -28.06 1.22
CA ALA A 20 -5.53 -28.99 2.33
C ALA A 20 -6.62 -30.07 2.12
N GLN A 21 -7.81 -29.68 1.66
CA GLN A 21 -8.87 -30.62 1.27
C GLN A 21 -8.42 -31.60 0.18
N ARG A 22 -7.65 -31.12 -0.81
CA ARG A 22 -7.12 -31.97 -1.90
C ARG A 22 -6.11 -33.01 -1.40
N PHE A 23 -5.39 -32.71 -0.31
CA PHE A 23 -4.39 -33.61 0.29
C PHE A 23 -4.87 -34.29 1.58
N GLY A 24 -6.16 -34.15 1.95
CA GLY A 24 -6.72 -34.73 3.16
C GLY A 24 -6.14 -34.17 4.47
N LEU A 25 -5.57 -32.95 4.42
CA LEU A 25 -5.02 -32.26 5.58
C LEU A 25 -6.11 -31.37 6.19
N THR A 26 -6.23 -31.37 7.52
CA THR A 26 -7.09 -30.45 8.26
C THR A 26 -6.36 -29.13 8.48
N VAL A 27 -6.92 -28.03 7.98
CA VAL A 27 -6.47 -26.68 8.37
C VAL A 27 -7.14 -26.35 9.70
N PRO A 28 -6.40 -25.89 10.72
CA PRO A 28 -7.01 -25.39 11.95
C PRO A 28 -7.97 -24.25 11.60
N GLU A 29 -9.24 -24.39 11.96
CA GLU A 29 -10.17 -23.27 11.89
C GLU A 29 -9.80 -22.24 12.95
N SER A 30 -9.92 -20.96 12.59
CA SER A 30 -9.71 -19.87 13.52
C SER A 30 -10.84 -19.85 14.54
N ASP A 31 -10.51 -19.58 15.81
CA ASP A 31 -11.49 -19.55 16.91
C ASP A 31 -12.53 -18.42 16.75
N ASP A 32 -12.27 -17.43 15.88
CA ASP A 32 -13.21 -16.34 15.56
C ASP A 32 -13.17 -15.92 14.07
N PRO A 33 -14.01 -16.52 13.22
CA PRO A 33 -14.08 -16.20 11.79
C PRO A 33 -14.57 -14.78 11.47
N GLN A 34 -15.25 -14.10 12.40
CA GLN A 34 -15.70 -12.72 12.18
C GLN A 34 -14.54 -11.74 12.35
N ARG A 35 -13.72 -11.98 13.37
CA ARG A 35 -12.50 -11.22 13.61
C ARG A 35 -11.55 -11.32 12.41
N ASP A 36 -11.32 -12.53 11.88
CA ASP A 36 -10.43 -12.71 10.73
C ASP A 36 -10.90 -11.90 9.50
N ARG A 37 -12.20 -11.92 9.20
CA ARG A 37 -12.76 -11.12 8.10
C ARG A 37 -12.58 -9.62 8.31
N ALA A 38 -12.70 -9.15 9.55
CA ALA A 38 -12.47 -7.75 9.88
C ALA A 38 -10.99 -7.37 9.72
N GLU A 39 -10.06 -8.24 10.13
CA GLU A 39 -8.62 -8.05 9.95
C GLU A 39 -8.24 -8.06 8.45
N ASP A 40 -8.85 -8.93 7.64
CA ASP A 40 -8.64 -8.97 6.19
C ASP A 40 -9.18 -7.72 5.49
N ALA A 41 -10.38 -7.27 5.84
CA ALA A 41 -10.96 -6.04 5.31
C ALA A 41 -10.10 -4.81 5.64
N GLU A 42 -9.55 -4.75 6.85
CA GLU A 42 -8.62 -3.71 7.26
C GLU A 42 -7.30 -3.77 6.47
N ARG A 43 -6.72 -4.96 6.28
CA ARG A 43 -5.51 -5.13 5.45
C ARG A 43 -5.74 -4.66 4.02
N GLU A 44 -6.92 -4.93 3.46
CA GLU A 44 -7.30 -4.46 2.13
C GLU A 44 -7.40 -2.93 2.09
N ALA A 45 -8.06 -2.34 3.08
CA ALA A 45 -8.19 -0.89 3.18
C ALA A 45 -6.82 -0.19 3.31
N LEU A 46 -5.92 -0.74 4.13
CA LEU A 46 -4.55 -0.23 4.26
C LEU A 46 -3.75 -0.37 2.96
N ARG A 47 -3.88 -1.51 2.27
CA ARG A 47 -3.25 -1.72 0.96
C ARG A 47 -3.69 -0.66 -0.05
N HIS A 48 -5.00 -0.37 -0.11
CA HIS A 48 -5.54 0.65 -0.98
C HIS A 48 -4.95 2.05 -0.67
N VAL A 49 -4.80 2.41 0.61
CA VAL A 49 -4.13 3.67 1.00
C VAL A 49 -2.69 3.72 0.48
N HIS A 50 -1.94 2.62 0.59
CA HIS A 50 -0.57 2.55 0.08
C HIS A 50 -0.50 2.62 -1.46
N GLU A 51 -1.45 2.05 -2.18
CA GLU A 51 -1.54 2.18 -3.64
C GLU A 51 -1.78 3.63 -4.07
N LEU A 52 -2.66 4.35 -3.36
CA LEU A 52 -2.88 5.78 -3.60
C LEU A 52 -1.62 6.60 -3.32
N ALA A 53 -0.89 6.27 -2.25
CA ALA A 53 0.35 6.94 -1.91
C ALA A 53 1.47 6.67 -2.94
N ASP A 54 1.62 5.43 -3.40
CA ASP A 54 2.54 5.05 -4.46
C ASP A 54 2.26 5.82 -5.75
N ALA A 55 0.99 5.84 -6.19
CA ALA A 55 0.57 6.60 -7.36
C ALA A 55 0.86 8.10 -7.22
N TYR A 56 0.61 8.66 -6.03
CA TYR A 56 0.93 10.06 -5.72
C TYR A 56 2.43 10.34 -5.87
N PHE A 57 3.29 9.57 -5.20
CA PHE A 57 4.73 9.81 -5.21
C PHE A 57 5.36 9.59 -6.58
N ARG A 58 4.87 8.62 -7.37
CA ARG A 58 5.28 8.46 -8.77
C ARG A 58 4.90 9.66 -9.62
N ALA A 59 3.70 10.20 -9.43
CA ALA A 59 3.29 11.42 -10.11
C ALA A 59 4.16 12.62 -9.70
N GLN A 60 4.48 12.76 -8.41
CA GLN A 60 5.39 13.78 -7.91
C GLN A 60 6.80 13.65 -8.52
N LEU A 61 7.29 12.43 -8.73
CA LEU A 61 8.59 12.22 -9.38
C LEU A 61 8.58 12.69 -10.83
N ARG A 62 7.49 12.47 -11.57
CA ARG A 62 7.33 12.92 -12.96
C ARG A 62 7.23 14.44 -13.07
N THR A 63 6.60 15.10 -12.10
CA THR A 63 6.45 16.56 -12.08
C THR A 63 7.64 17.27 -11.44
N ALA A 64 8.49 16.57 -10.69
CA ALA A 64 9.72 17.09 -10.11
C ALA A 64 10.79 17.32 -11.19
N ALA A 65 10.57 18.37 -12.00
CA ALA A 65 11.52 18.84 -13.00
C ALA A 65 12.73 19.48 -12.30
N GLY A 66 13.73 18.69 -11.93
CA GLY A 66 15.00 19.21 -11.47
C GLY A 66 15.74 18.29 -10.53
N ALA A 67 15.57 18.48 -9.21
CA ALA A 67 16.44 17.89 -8.21
C ALA A 67 16.33 16.34 -8.15
N ALA A 68 15.11 15.81 -8.12
CA ALA A 68 14.89 14.36 -8.04
C ALA A 68 15.37 13.65 -9.31
N ALA A 69 14.95 14.13 -10.49
CA ALA A 69 15.37 13.58 -11.77
C ALA A 69 16.90 13.63 -11.96
N ARG A 70 17.53 14.78 -11.65
CA ARG A 70 18.99 14.92 -11.74
C ARG A 70 19.73 14.00 -10.77
N TYR A 71 19.19 13.80 -9.57
CA TYR A 71 19.79 12.90 -8.59
C TYR A 71 19.72 11.44 -9.06
N LEU A 72 18.60 11.01 -9.64
CA LEU A 72 18.47 9.66 -10.19
C LEU A 72 19.42 9.44 -11.37
N ASP A 73 19.57 10.44 -12.24
CA ASP A 73 20.52 10.44 -13.36
C ASP A 73 21.98 10.36 -12.87
N GLN A 74 22.36 11.16 -11.87
CA GLN A 74 23.69 11.09 -11.23
C GLN A 74 23.99 9.73 -10.56
N ARG A 75 22.94 9.00 -10.17
CA ARG A 75 23.04 7.66 -9.58
C ARG A 75 22.98 6.55 -10.63
N ASP A 76 22.94 6.90 -11.91
CA ASP A 76 22.82 5.97 -13.05
C ASP A 76 21.57 5.06 -12.95
N ILE A 77 20.50 5.61 -12.38
CA ILE A 77 19.23 4.90 -12.22
C ILE A 77 18.38 5.13 -13.47
N ARG A 78 18.36 4.11 -14.32
CA ARG A 78 17.62 4.13 -15.59
C ARG A 78 16.10 4.19 -15.39
N PRO A 79 15.34 4.78 -16.33
CA PRO A 79 13.88 4.86 -16.28
C PRO A 79 13.18 3.52 -16.06
N GLU A 80 13.67 2.43 -16.67
CA GLU A 80 13.06 1.11 -16.51
C GLU A 80 13.19 0.59 -15.07
N THR A 81 14.27 0.95 -14.38
CA THR A 81 14.47 0.63 -12.96
C THR A 81 13.53 1.45 -12.08
N ILE A 82 13.34 2.74 -12.40
CA ILE A 82 12.39 3.64 -11.71
C ILE A 82 10.99 3.04 -11.78
N GLU A 83 10.54 2.65 -12.97
CA GLU A 83 9.21 2.09 -13.19
C GLU A 83 9.04 0.71 -12.53
N ARG A 84 10.01 -0.19 -12.73
CA ARG A 84 9.96 -1.56 -12.18
C ARG A 84 9.93 -1.57 -10.66
N LEU A 85 10.70 -0.70 -10.02
CA LEU A 85 10.78 -0.63 -8.56
C LEU A 85 9.74 0.32 -7.95
N GLY A 86 8.98 1.05 -8.77
CA GLY A 86 7.97 1.99 -8.31
C GLY A 86 8.54 3.20 -7.57
N LEU A 87 9.70 3.69 -8.00
CA LEU A 87 10.31 4.84 -7.34
C LEU A 87 9.43 6.09 -7.50
N GLY A 88 9.25 6.81 -6.40
CA GLY A 88 8.51 8.05 -6.33
C GLY A 88 9.32 9.15 -5.65
N TYR A 89 8.72 10.32 -5.48
CA TYR A 89 9.33 11.49 -4.85
C TYR A 89 8.39 12.13 -3.84
N ALA A 90 8.85 12.31 -2.61
CA ALA A 90 8.13 13.07 -1.58
C ALA A 90 8.57 14.54 -1.62
N PRO A 91 7.68 15.49 -1.99
CA PRO A 91 8.05 16.89 -2.10
C PRO A 91 8.29 17.56 -0.73
N HIS A 92 9.25 18.49 -0.69
CA HIS A 92 9.50 19.33 0.48
C HIS A 92 8.27 20.21 0.76
N GLY A 93 7.52 19.88 1.80
CA GLY A 93 6.23 20.51 2.14
C GLY A 93 5.08 19.51 2.31
N GLY A 94 5.31 18.24 1.95
CA GLY A 94 4.30 17.20 2.02
C GLY A 94 3.20 17.39 0.98
N GLY A 95 2.02 16.85 1.27
CA GLY A 95 0.85 16.90 0.40
C GLY A 95 0.13 15.57 0.28
N LEU A 96 0.71 14.47 0.76
CA LEU A 96 0.09 13.16 0.80
C LEU A 96 -1.16 13.18 1.69
N THR A 97 -1.08 13.79 2.87
CA THR A 97 -2.23 13.89 3.80
C THR A 97 -3.45 14.51 3.12
N ARG A 98 -3.25 15.63 2.42
CA ARG A 98 -4.31 16.28 1.66
C ARG A 98 -4.77 15.41 0.49
N HIS A 99 -3.85 14.81 -0.24
CA HIS A 99 -4.16 13.95 -1.39
C HIS A 99 -5.05 12.75 -1.02
N LEU A 100 -4.80 12.13 0.14
CA LEU A 100 -5.59 11.02 0.67
C LEU A 100 -6.95 11.51 1.17
N ALA A 101 -7.01 12.67 1.83
CA ALA A 101 -8.27 13.28 2.26
C ALA A 101 -9.16 13.65 1.06
N ASP A 102 -8.61 14.23 0.00
CA ASP A 102 -9.32 14.56 -1.25
C ASP A 102 -9.84 13.29 -1.97
N ARG A 103 -9.32 12.11 -1.64
CA ARG A 103 -9.77 10.79 -2.11
C ARG A 103 -10.72 10.08 -1.15
N GLY A 104 -11.18 10.77 -0.11
CA GLY A 104 -12.16 10.26 0.85
C GLY A 104 -11.60 9.19 1.80
N GLN A 105 -10.28 9.08 1.95
CA GLN A 105 -9.71 8.11 2.88
C GLN A 105 -9.95 8.55 4.34
N PRO A 106 -10.50 7.69 5.21
CA PRO A 106 -10.75 8.04 6.61
C PRO A 106 -9.45 8.38 7.34
N LEU A 107 -9.47 9.44 8.15
CA LEU A 107 -8.27 9.89 8.87
C LEU A 107 -7.69 8.78 9.77
N GLU A 108 -8.53 8.02 10.45
CA GLU A 108 -8.10 6.90 11.31
C GLU A 108 -7.32 5.84 10.53
N LEU A 109 -7.82 5.46 9.34
CA LEU A 109 -7.14 4.50 8.46
C LEU A 109 -5.81 5.07 7.94
N VAL A 110 -5.79 6.35 7.58
CA VAL A 110 -4.59 7.05 7.11
C VAL A 110 -3.54 7.14 8.21
N LEU A 111 -3.92 7.41 9.46
CA LEU A 111 -3.01 7.37 10.61
C LEU A 111 -2.49 5.94 10.86
N LYS A 112 -3.37 4.93 10.77
CA LYS A 112 -3.00 3.53 10.93
C LYS A 112 -2.04 3.02 9.85
N SER A 113 -2.06 3.61 8.64
CA SER A 113 -1.11 3.30 7.57
C SER A 113 0.35 3.68 7.90
N GLY A 114 0.56 4.57 8.87
CA GLY A 114 1.89 5.07 9.24
C GLY A 114 2.50 6.09 8.27
N LEU A 115 1.80 6.43 7.18
CA LEU A 115 2.22 7.46 6.21
C LEU A 115 2.00 8.90 6.71
N VAL A 116 1.08 9.07 7.65
CA VAL A 116 0.69 10.35 8.24
C VAL A 116 0.79 10.23 9.76
N ALA A 117 1.25 11.29 10.41
CA ALA A 117 1.30 11.41 11.85
C ALA A 117 0.45 12.60 12.32
N GLN A 118 0.00 12.54 13.57
CA GLN A 118 -0.70 13.63 14.23
C GLN A 118 -0.15 13.74 15.65
N ARG A 119 0.23 14.97 16.06
CA ARG A 119 0.54 15.27 17.47
C ARG A 119 -0.78 15.53 18.21
N ASP A 120 -0.80 15.37 19.52
CA ASP A 120 -2.02 15.54 20.34
C ASP A 120 -2.78 16.83 20.01
N GLY A 121 -3.99 16.68 19.45
CA GLY A 121 -4.85 17.79 19.02
C GLY A 121 -4.34 18.64 17.84
N GLY A 122 -3.17 18.30 17.27
CA GLY A 122 -2.55 19.00 16.15
C GLY A 122 -3.15 18.63 14.80
N ARG A 123 -2.71 19.31 13.74
CA ARG A 123 -3.11 18.95 12.36
C ARG A 123 -2.33 17.70 11.91
N PRO A 124 -2.96 16.76 11.19
CA PRO A 124 -2.25 15.66 10.55
C PRO A 124 -1.20 16.17 9.56
N TYR A 125 -0.05 15.51 9.50
CA TYR A 125 1.07 15.85 8.63
C TYR A 125 1.75 14.58 8.10
N ASP A 126 2.35 14.71 6.91
CA ASP A 126 3.11 13.64 6.26
C ASP A 126 4.32 13.25 7.13
N ARG A 127 4.59 11.95 7.27
CA ARG A 127 5.70 11.43 8.09
C ARG A 127 7.06 11.50 7.39
#